data_AF-A0A8V0XT36-F1
#
_entry.id   AF-A0A8V0XT36-F1
#
_cell.length_a   1.000
_cell.length_b   1.000
_cell.length_c   1.000
_cell.angle_alpha   90.00
_cell.angle_beta   90.00
_cell.angle_gamma   90.00
#
_symmetry.space_group_name_H-M   'P 1'
#
loop_
_entity.id
_entity.type
_entity.pdbx_description
1 polymer ?
#
loop_
_entity_poly.entity_id
_entity_poly.type
_entity_poly.pdbx_seq_one_letter_code
_entity_poly.pdbx_strand_id
1 'polypeptide(L)'
;MEKSRKKFIDVIDKAIVIGNAMDRDELLFSYKGVLYPVALCSPEVFRAMESFEARSDDVILAGYPKSGTNWVGQILSDLVATFEKKRLEEKSVNDEELEEFPYLEIGDTEKYERMKKLPSRRVILTHLSPEKLPKSIFKNKAKILLLIRNPKDIATSFFHFSNAWSALPSYETWDDFFIAFMTEKMPWGSYFNYLSEWNKYAADENVMTITYEELKENQTLGVKNIASFFGISLTGEELRSVIERSSFQSMKENSLKTHGALGSMLFRKGRELLEVQRQKHDALKDLSHSSLAHFLHIYYKVLHISIKHIITALLEKTSKGALVRNHRIIKVGKDL
;
A
#
# COMPACT_ATOMS: atom_id res chain seq x y z
N MET A 1 22.69 -7.96 6.26
CA MET A 1 23.02 -6.80 7.10
C MET A 1 22.13 -5.67 6.63
N GLU A 2 21.21 -5.20 7.47
CA GLU A 2 20.10 -4.34 7.05
C GLU A 2 20.57 -2.88 6.99
N LYS A 3 20.56 -2.32 5.77
CA LYS A 3 21.24 -1.06 5.45
C LYS A 3 20.39 0.14 5.85
N SER A 4 21.03 1.13 6.47
CA SER A 4 20.41 2.43 6.79
C SER A 4 19.87 3.07 5.50
N ARG A 5 18.66 3.65 5.55
CA ARG A 5 18.05 4.33 4.40
C ARG A 5 18.27 5.83 4.45
N LYS A 6 19.49 6.29 4.20
CA LYS A 6 19.89 7.68 4.46
C LYS A 6 19.08 8.66 3.60
N LYS A 7 18.95 8.37 2.30
CA LYS A 7 18.16 9.23 1.39
C LYS A 7 16.69 9.30 1.82
N PHE A 8 16.14 8.19 2.30
CA PHE A 8 14.78 8.16 2.84
C PHE A 8 14.64 9.09 4.05
N ILE A 9 15.55 8.95 5.02
CA ILE A 9 15.56 9.76 6.25
C ILE A 9 15.71 11.24 5.91
N ASP A 10 16.67 11.60 5.05
CA ASP A 10 16.93 13.00 4.66
C ASP A 10 15.70 13.67 4.03
N VAL A 11 14.95 12.95 3.19
CA VAL A 11 13.71 13.46 2.57
C VAL A 11 12.62 13.67 3.63
N ILE A 12 12.46 12.72 4.55
CA ILE A 12 11.47 12.79 5.61
C ILE A 12 11.78 13.91 6.61
N ASP A 13 13.04 14.06 7.03
CA ASP A 13 13.45 15.08 7.97
C ASP A 13 13.23 16.48 7.38
N LYS A 14 13.58 16.67 6.10
CA LYS A 14 13.26 17.91 5.36
C LYS A 14 11.76 18.16 5.30
N ALA A 15 10.96 17.12 5.03
CA ALA A 15 9.51 17.26 4.97
C ALA A 15 8.90 17.68 6.31
N ILE A 16 9.42 17.18 7.43
CA ILE A 16 9.01 17.59 8.78
C ILE A 16 9.33 19.07 9.04
N VAL A 17 10.53 19.52 8.65
CA VAL A 17 10.94 20.93 8.80
C VAL A 17 10.04 21.85 7.98
N ILE A 18 9.78 21.50 6.72
CA ILE A 18 8.88 22.27 5.84
C ILE A 18 7.47 22.30 6.43
N GLY A 19 6.91 21.15 6.80
CA GLY A 19 5.56 21.05 7.36
C GLY A 19 5.37 21.86 8.65
N ASN A 20 6.37 21.89 9.52
CA ASN A 20 6.32 22.69 10.76
C ASN A 20 6.37 24.21 10.53
N ALA A 21 6.83 24.66 9.35
CA ALA A 21 7.00 26.07 9.01
C ALA A 21 5.85 26.64 8.17
N MET A 22 4.88 25.80 7.78
CA MET A 22 3.79 26.16 6.87
C MET A 22 2.46 26.24 7.60
N ASP A 23 1.59 27.13 7.13
CA ASP A 23 0.21 27.14 7.57
C ASP A 23 -0.57 25.96 6.99
N ARG A 24 -1.62 25.54 7.70
CA ARG A 24 -2.42 24.35 7.35
C ARG A 24 -2.88 24.34 5.89
N ASP A 25 -3.34 25.48 5.38
CA ASP A 25 -3.93 25.58 4.04
C ASP A 25 -2.87 25.63 2.93
N GLU A 26 -1.59 25.76 3.29
CA GLU A 26 -0.46 25.75 2.37
C GLU A 26 0.19 24.36 2.27
N LEU A 27 -0.11 23.43 3.18
CA LEU A 27 0.52 22.10 3.23
C LEU A 27 0.27 21.26 1.98
N LEU A 28 -0.79 21.56 1.23
CA LEU A 28 -1.18 20.85 0.01
C LEU A 28 -1.20 21.78 -1.19
N PHE A 29 -0.76 21.28 -2.34
CA PHE A 29 -0.94 21.94 -3.64
C PHE A 29 -1.77 21.05 -4.57
N SER A 30 -2.49 21.67 -5.52
CA SER A 30 -3.21 20.94 -6.56
C SER A 30 -2.33 20.76 -7.80
N TYR A 31 -2.28 19.53 -8.33
CA TYR A 31 -1.68 19.23 -9.62
C TYR A 31 -2.59 18.30 -10.42
N LYS A 32 -2.99 18.73 -11.62
CA LYS A 32 -3.97 18.03 -12.47
C LYS A 32 -5.24 17.61 -11.70
N GLY A 33 -5.74 18.49 -10.84
CA GLY A 33 -6.97 18.27 -10.05
C GLY A 33 -6.82 17.39 -8.81
N VAL A 34 -5.61 16.95 -8.45
CA VAL A 34 -5.37 16.13 -7.24
C VAL A 34 -4.48 16.89 -6.27
N LEU A 35 -4.78 16.78 -4.97
CA LEU A 35 -3.99 17.40 -3.91
C LEU A 35 -2.76 16.54 -3.55
N TYR A 36 -1.62 17.19 -3.35
CA TYR A 36 -0.35 16.55 -2.96
C TYR A 36 0.36 17.34 -1.87
N PRO A 37 1.13 16.69 -0.99
CA PRO A 37 1.88 17.39 0.06
C PRO A 37 3.04 18.20 -0.52
N VAL A 38 3.08 19.50 -0.23
CA VAL A 38 4.15 20.42 -0.67
C VAL A 38 5.52 19.97 -0.15
N ALA A 39 5.54 19.42 1.08
CA ALA A 39 6.76 18.96 1.73
C ALA A 39 7.42 17.73 1.05
N LEU A 40 6.74 17.06 0.11
CA LEU A 40 7.21 15.83 -0.53
C LEU A 40 7.23 15.89 -2.05
N CYS A 41 6.25 16.58 -2.64
CA CYS A 41 5.98 16.61 -4.06
C CYS A 41 6.08 18.05 -4.56
N SER A 42 6.36 18.23 -5.85
CA SER A 42 6.24 19.53 -6.49
C SER A 42 5.78 19.40 -7.94
N PRO A 43 5.19 20.44 -8.54
CA PRO A 43 4.86 20.44 -9.97
C PRO A 43 6.08 20.17 -10.86
N GLU A 44 7.27 20.63 -10.47
CA GLU A 44 8.53 20.42 -11.18
C GLU A 44 8.91 18.94 -11.17
N VAL A 45 8.79 18.28 -10.02
CA VAL A 45 9.05 16.83 -9.88
C VAL A 45 8.08 16.06 -10.77
N PHE A 46 6.78 16.38 -10.76
CA PHE A 46 5.82 15.72 -11.65
C PHE A 46 6.13 15.91 -13.14
N ARG A 47 6.62 17.09 -13.55
CA ARG A 47 7.05 17.32 -14.94
C ARG A 47 8.32 16.54 -15.28
N ALA A 48 9.30 16.53 -14.38
CA ALA A 48 10.54 15.77 -14.56
C ALA A 48 10.29 14.25 -14.56
N MET A 49 9.28 13.77 -13.83
CA MET A 49 8.91 12.36 -13.77
C MET A 49 8.56 11.77 -15.14
N GLU A 50 8.07 12.58 -16.08
CA GLU A 50 7.79 12.12 -17.44
C GLU A 50 9.05 11.65 -18.19
N SER A 51 10.26 12.04 -17.75
CA SER A 51 11.53 11.54 -18.31
C SER A 51 12.00 10.23 -17.65
N PHE A 52 11.26 9.70 -16.68
CA PHE A 52 11.54 8.40 -16.11
C PHE A 52 11.30 7.32 -17.16
N GLU A 53 12.32 6.48 -17.39
CA GLU A 53 12.22 5.33 -18.28
C GLU A 53 12.21 4.04 -17.45
N ALA A 54 11.08 3.34 -17.49
CA ALA A 54 10.90 2.04 -16.87
C ALA A 54 11.68 0.96 -17.62
N ARG A 55 12.27 0.02 -16.89
CA ARG A 55 12.89 -1.19 -17.44
C ARG A 55 11.89 -2.33 -17.36
N SER A 56 11.98 -3.29 -18.28
CA SER A 56 11.08 -4.45 -18.30
C SER A 56 11.20 -5.32 -17.05
N ASP A 57 12.36 -5.27 -16.37
CA ASP A 57 12.60 -5.99 -15.14
C ASP A 57 12.26 -5.19 -13.88
N ASP A 58 11.93 -3.90 -13.95
CA ASP A 58 11.60 -3.11 -12.75
C ASP A 58 10.45 -3.75 -11.93
N VAL A 59 10.57 -3.66 -10.62
CA VAL A 59 9.59 -4.12 -9.64
C VAL A 59 8.83 -2.91 -9.13
N ILE A 60 7.58 -2.74 -9.58
CA ILE A 60 6.77 -1.60 -9.22
C ILE A 60 5.73 -2.01 -8.17
N LEU A 61 5.64 -1.27 -7.07
CA LEU A 61 4.58 -1.37 -6.07
C LEU A 61 3.69 -0.14 -6.16
N ALA A 62 2.48 -0.34 -6.66
CA ALA A 62 1.42 0.65 -6.59
C ALA A 62 0.54 0.36 -5.37
N GLY A 63 0.34 1.36 -4.51
CA GLY A 63 -0.65 1.24 -3.45
C GLY A 63 -1.04 2.61 -2.93
N TYR A 64 -2.31 2.84 -2.64
CA TYR A 64 -2.76 4.11 -2.04
C TYR A 64 -2.06 4.32 -0.68
N PRO A 65 -1.79 5.57 -0.24
CA PRO A 65 -1.16 5.78 1.04
C PRO A 65 -1.90 5.04 2.17
N LYS A 66 -1.12 4.48 3.09
CA LYS A 66 -1.61 3.69 4.25
C LYS A 66 -2.22 2.33 3.93
N SER A 67 -2.15 1.86 2.68
CA SER A 67 -2.50 0.48 2.30
C SER A 67 -1.51 -0.57 2.80
N GLY A 68 -0.34 -0.17 3.31
CA GLY A 68 0.72 -1.09 3.77
C GLY A 68 1.96 -1.11 2.88
N THR A 69 2.15 -0.09 2.05
CA THR A 69 3.28 0.03 1.12
C THR A 69 4.66 -0.08 1.78
N ASN A 70 4.85 0.35 3.04
CA ASN A 70 6.13 0.15 3.74
C ASN A 70 6.44 -1.34 3.98
N TRP A 71 5.42 -2.13 4.36
CA TRP A 71 5.57 -3.55 4.62
C TRP A 71 5.84 -4.32 3.33
N VAL A 72 5.01 -4.10 2.30
CA VAL A 72 5.16 -4.78 1.02
C VAL A 72 6.42 -4.28 0.27
N GLY A 73 6.76 -3.00 0.39
CA GLY A 73 7.99 -2.44 -0.15
C GLY A 73 9.23 -3.09 0.47
N GLN A 74 9.24 -3.34 1.78
CA GLN A 74 10.31 -4.10 2.43
C GLN A 74 10.41 -5.53 1.90
N ILE A 75 9.28 -6.23 1.74
CA ILE A 75 9.26 -7.57 1.12
C ILE A 75 9.90 -7.53 -0.28
N LEU A 76 9.52 -6.57 -1.12
CA LEU A 76 10.05 -6.45 -2.49
C LEU A 76 11.55 -6.14 -2.49
N SER A 77 12.00 -5.21 -1.64
CA SER A 77 13.42 -4.91 -1.45
C SER A 77 14.21 -6.15 -1.02
N ASP A 78 13.69 -6.91 -0.05
CA ASP A 78 14.32 -8.14 0.43
C ASP A 78 14.37 -9.23 -0.64
N LEU A 79 13.31 -9.38 -1.44
CA LEU A 79 13.25 -10.31 -2.55
C LEU A 79 14.30 -9.99 -3.61
N VAL A 80 14.37 -8.73 -4.05
CA VAL A 80 15.35 -8.28 -5.04
C VAL A 80 16.78 -8.43 -4.51
N ALA A 81 17.06 -7.97 -3.29
CA ALA A 81 18.38 -8.11 -2.69
C ALA A 81 18.82 -9.58 -2.56
N THR A 82 17.90 -10.46 -2.15
CA THR A 82 18.17 -11.90 -2.03
C THR A 82 18.44 -12.53 -3.40
N PHE A 83 17.70 -12.12 -4.43
CA PHE A 83 17.87 -12.62 -5.79
C PHE A 83 19.18 -12.15 -6.42
N GLU A 84 19.51 -10.86 -6.33
CA GLU A 84 20.71 -10.29 -6.94
C GLU A 84 21.99 -10.74 -6.22
N LYS A 85 21.95 -10.97 -4.89
CA LYS A 85 23.09 -11.56 -4.16
C LYS A 85 23.53 -12.92 -4.74
N LYS A 86 22.61 -13.70 -5.30
CA LYS A 86 22.95 -14.96 -5.97
C LYS A 86 23.62 -14.76 -7.33
N ARG A 87 23.28 -13.67 -8.03
CA ARG A 87 23.79 -13.37 -9.38
C ARG A 87 25.15 -12.70 -9.34
N LEU A 88 25.41 -11.93 -8.28
CA LEU A 88 26.64 -11.18 -8.09
C LEU A 88 27.47 -11.93 -7.06
N GLU A 89 28.36 -12.81 -7.51
CA GLU A 89 29.47 -13.30 -6.69
C GLU A 89 30.29 -12.08 -6.23
N GLU A 90 30.04 -11.64 -4.99
CA GLU A 90 30.84 -10.70 -4.18
C GLU A 90 31.48 -9.52 -4.95
N LYS A 91 30.68 -8.66 -5.56
CA LYS A 91 31.15 -7.30 -5.88
C LYS A 91 30.67 -6.32 -4.84
N SER A 92 31.62 -5.83 -4.04
CA SER A 92 31.48 -4.68 -3.15
C SER A 92 31.31 -3.42 -3.99
N VAL A 93 30.11 -3.22 -4.53
CA VAL A 93 29.71 -1.89 -4.99
C VAL A 93 29.46 -1.08 -3.71
N ASN A 94 29.96 0.15 -3.66
CA ASN A 94 29.75 1.03 -2.52
C ASN A 94 28.27 1.42 -2.50
N ASP A 95 27.44 0.58 -1.88
CA ASP A 95 25.98 0.59 -2.02
C ASP A 95 25.34 1.92 -1.60
N GLU A 96 26.01 2.74 -0.77
CA GLU A 96 25.50 4.01 -0.24
C GLU A 96 25.31 5.09 -1.32
N GLU A 97 26.10 5.06 -2.40
CA GLU A 97 25.95 6.03 -3.50
C GLU A 97 24.80 5.67 -4.46
N LEU A 98 24.24 4.46 -4.34
CA LEU A 98 23.18 3.93 -5.19
C LEU A 98 21.82 3.85 -4.49
N GLU A 99 21.61 4.63 -3.44
CA GLU A 99 20.31 4.72 -2.75
C GLU A 99 19.48 5.89 -3.29
N GLU A 100 18.19 5.65 -3.55
CA GLU A 100 17.23 6.68 -3.94
C GLU A 100 15.90 6.50 -3.21
N PHE A 101 15.16 7.61 -3.00
CA PHE A 101 13.83 7.55 -2.41
C PHE A 101 12.89 6.71 -3.29
N PRO A 102 12.22 5.68 -2.77
CA PRO A 102 11.58 4.68 -3.62
C PRO A 102 10.32 5.18 -4.36
N TYR A 103 9.63 6.20 -3.85
CA TYR A 103 8.38 6.70 -4.43
C TYR A 103 8.61 7.61 -5.62
N LEU A 104 8.12 7.27 -6.82
CA LEU A 104 8.37 8.03 -8.06
C LEU A 104 8.07 9.52 -7.95
N GLU A 105 6.97 9.88 -7.29
CA GLU A 105 6.46 11.24 -7.19
C GLU A 105 7.10 12.09 -6.09
N ILE A 106 7.99 11.51 -5.27
CA ILE A 106 8.60 12.18 -4.11
C ILE A 106 10.10 12.38 -4.33
N GLY A 107 10.59 13.58 -4.04
CA GLY A 107 12.01 13.92 -4.07
C GLY A 107 12.29 15.18 -4.87
N ASP A 108 13.46 15.22 -5.52
CA ASP A 108 13.91 16.32 -6.38
C ASP A 108 13.89 15.95 -7.87
N THR A 109 14.02 16.94 -8.75
CA THR A 109 13.96 16.76 -10.21
C THR A 109 15.13 15.95 -10.78
N GLU A 110 16.32 16.01 -10.15
CA GLU A 110 17.51 15.28 -10.60
C GLU A 110 17.46 13.77 -10.27
N LYS A 111 16.50 13.37 -9.44
CA LYS A 111 16.23 11.97 -9.09
C LYS A 111 16.21 11.04 -10.30
N TYR A 112 15.52 11.43 -11.37
CA TYR A 112 15.33 10.54 -12.51
C TYR A 112 16.64 10.27 -13.26
N GLU A 113 17.60 11.21 -13.26
CA GLU A 113 18.95 10.98 -13.77
C GLU A 113 19.76 10.05 -12.85
N ARG A 114 19.62 10.19 -11.52
CA ARG A 114 20.25 9.26 -10.57
C ARG A 114 19.68 7.85 -10.71
N MET A 115 18.37 7.72 -10.92
CA MET A 115 17.70 6.43 -11.14
C MET A 115 18.15 5.71 -12.41
N LYS A 116 18.71 6.40 -13.41
CA LYS A 116 19.31 5.76 -14.60
C LYS A 116 20.59 5.00 -14.25
N LYS A 117 21.35 5.47 -13.26
CA LYS A 117 22.62 4.88 -12.82
C LYS A 117 22.42 3.67 -11.90
N LEU A 118 21.22 3.48 -11.36
CA LEU A 118 20.92 2.35 -10.49
C LEU A 118 21.02 1.03 -11.26
N PRO A 119 21.60 -0.02 -10.66
CA PRO A 119 21.63 -1.34 -11.27
C PRO A 119 20.21 -1.87 -11.43
N SER A 120 20.03 -2.72 -12.44
CA SER A 120 18.86 -3.59 -12.49
C SER A 120 19.05 -4.70 -11.46
N ARG A 121 18.04 -5.09 -10.69
CA ARG A 121 16.62 -4.69 -10.77
C ARG A 121 16.24 -3.56 -9.80
N ARG A 122 15.45 -2.56 -10.24
CA ARG A 122 15.01 -1.46 -9.35
C ARG A 122 13.69 -1.79 -8.67
N VAL A 123 13.58 -1.44 -7.38
CA VAL A 123 12.32 -1.46 -6.62
C VAL A 123 11.76 -0.05 -6.57
N ILE A 124 10.57 0.14 -7.11
CA ILE A 124 9.93 1.44 -7.32
C ILE A 124 8.56 1.42 -6.67
N LEU A 125 8.26 2.42 -5.86
CA LEU A 125 6.97 2.58 -5.22
C LEU A 125 6.22 3.76 -5.84
N THR A 126 4.89 3.76 -5.74
CA THR A 126 4.08 4.93 -6.09
C THR A 126 2.71 4.89 -5.44
N HIS A 127 2.21 6.07 -5.07
CA HIS A 127 0.84 6.31 -4.64
C HIS A 127 -0.05 6.84 -5.78
N LEU A 128 0.48 7.01 -7.00
CA LEU A 128 -0.25 7.57 -8.13
C LEU A 128 -1.22 6.60 -8.79
N SER A 129 -2.32 7.14 -9.30
CA SER A 129 -3.22 6.46 -10.24
C SER A 129 -2.52 6.25 -11.59
N PRO A 130 -2.91 5.22 -12.38
CA PRO A 130 -2.20 4.83 -13.60
C PRO A 130 -2.12 5.94 -14.64
N GLU A 131 -3.13 6.82 -14.74
CA GLU A 131 -3.12 7.93 -15.71
C GLU A 131 -2.08 9.02 -15.41
N LYS A 132 -1.49 9.01 -14.21
CA LYS A 132 -0.45 9.96 -13.77
C LYS A 132 0.94 9.35 -13.78
N LEU A 133 1.08 8.07 -14.12
CA LEU A 133 2.36 7.38 -14.17
C LEU A 133 3.07 7.60 -15.52
N PRO A 134 4.42 7.58 -15.54
CA PRO A 134 5.19 7.62 -16.77
C PRO A 134 4.76 6.53 -17.76
N LYS A 135 4.49 6.93 -19.01
CA LYS A 135 4.00 6.03 -20.07
C LYS A 135 4.94 4.86 -20.34
N SER A 136 6.24 5.03 -20.08
CA SER A 136 7.25 3.98 -20.23
C SER A 136 6.93 2.73 -19.40
N ILE A 137 6.28 2.87 -18.23
CA ILE A 137 5.92 1.75 -17.34
C ILE A 137 5.02 0.76 -18.09
N PHE A 138 3.98 1.28 -18.74
CA PHE A 138 3.03 0.46 -19.50
C PHE A 138 3.63 0.02 -20.84
N LYS A 139 4.31 0.93 -21.55
CA LYS A 139 4.93 0.63 -22.86
C LYS A 139 5.96 -0.50 -22.77
N ASN A 140 6.80 -0.48 -21.75
CA ASN A 140 7.88 -1.45 -21.56
C ASN A 140 7.42 -2.68 -20.76
N LYS A 141 6.12 -2.79 -20.47
CA LYS A 141 5.50 -3.90 -19.73
C LYS A 141 6.21 -4.22 -18.41
N ALA A 142 6.63 -3.20 -17.67
CA ALA A 142 7.16 -3.38 -16.32
C ALA A 142 6.08 -4.04 -15.44
N LYS A 143 6.51 -4.92 -14.52
CA LYS A 143 5.58 -5.64 -13.65
C LYS A 143 5.16 -4.77 -12.48
N ILE A 144 3.86 -4.77 -12.19
CA ILE A 144 3.25 -3.94 -11.15
C ILE A 144 2.54 -4.85 -10.15
N LEU A 145 2.91 -4.71 -8.88
CA LEU A 145 2.14 -5.22 -7.75
C LEU A 145 1.19 -4.13 -7.28
N LEU A 146 -0.11 -4.34 -7.48
CA LEU A 146 -1.16 -3.47 -6.98
C LEU A 146 -1.61 -3.92 -5.58
N LEU A 147 -1.28 -3.12 -4.56
CA LEU A 147 -1.65 -3.35 -3.18
C LEU A 147 -2.95 -2.63 -2.81
N ILE A 148 -3.95 -3.42 -2.44
CA ILE A 148 -5.27 -2.95 -2.01
C ILE A 148 -5.44 -3.22 -0.52
N ARG A 149 -6.18 -2.37 0.19
CA ARG A 149 -6.52 -2.60 1.61
C ARG A 149 -7.96 -2.19 1.89
N ASN A 150 -8.55 -2.76 2.93
CA ASN A 150 -9.87 -2.34 3.39
C ASN A 150 -9.93 -0.81 3.61
N PRO A 151 -10.88 -0.08 2.96
CA PRO A 151 -10.98 1.38 3.07
C PRO A 151 -11.22 1.85 4.50
N LYS A 152 -11.91 1.07 5.34
CA LYS A 152 -12.12 1.41 6.75
C LYS A 152 -10.80 1.45 7.52
N ASP A 153 -9.89 0.55 7.20
CA ASP A 153 -8.59 0.48 7.86
C ASP A 153 -7.60 1.51 7.29
N ILE A 154 -7.73 1.84 6.00
CA ILE A 154 -7.04 2.99 5.40
C ILE A 154 -7.48 4.28 6.09
N ALA A 155 -8.78 4.57 6.17
CA ALA A 155 -9.32 5.77 6.79
C ALA A 155 -8.79 5.93 8.23
N THR A 156 -8.89 4.88 9.06
CA THR A 156 -8.36 4.91 10.42
C THR A 156 -6.84 5.13 10.45
N SER A 157 -6.09 4.45 9.58
CA SER A 157 -4.63 4.61 9.54
C SER A 157 -4.23 6.02 9.10
N PHE A 158 -4.95 6.60 8.15
CA PHE A 158 -4.66 7.89 7.54
C PHE A 158 -5.05 9.06 8.45
N PHE A 159 -6.17 8.99 9.18
CA PHE A 159 -6.56 9.99 10.20
C PHE A 159 -5.43 10.25 11.19
N HIS A 160 -5.01 9.19 11.86
CA HIS A 160 -3.95 9.27 12.84
C HIS A 160 -2.58 9.61 12.24
N PHE A 161 -2.35 9.26 10.97
CA PHE A 161 -1.11 9.62 10.29
C PHE A 161 -1.07 11.11 10.01
N SER A 162 -2.16 11.68 9.52
CA SER A 162 -2.30 13.11 9.27
C SER A 162 -2.15 13.91 10.56
N ASN A 163 -2.68 13.42 11.67
CA ASN A 163 -2.57 14.09 12.98
C ASN A 163 -1.20 13.91 13.66
N ALA A 164 -0.38 12.96 13.21
CA ALA A 164 0.95 12.71 13.78
C ALA A 164 2.08 13.31 12.94
N TRP A 165 1.82 13.66 11.68
CA TRP A 165 2.85 14.09 10.75
C TRP A 165 2.59 15.51 10.25
N SER A 166 3.48 16.43 10.63
CA SER A 166 3.34 17.87 10.36
C SER A 166 3.35 18.25 8.88
N ALA A 167 3.81 17.34 8.00
CA ALA A 167 3.78 17.55 6.55
C ALA A 167 2.37 17.38 5.93
N LEU A 168 1.36 17.04 6.72
CA LEU A 168 -0.03 16.89 6.29
C LEU A 168 -0.98 17.73 7.15
N PRO A 169 -2.11 18.20 6.59
CA PRO A 169 -3.14 18.85 7.39
C PRO A 169 -3.66 17.92 8.49
N SER A 170 -3.65 18.41 9.73
CA SER A 170 -4.30 17.73 10.84
C SER A 170 -5.81 17.97 10.84
N TYR A 171 -6.52 17.08 11.53
CA TYR A 171 -7.96 17.10 11.69
C TYR A 171 -8.31 17.04 13.18
N GLU A 172 -9.08 18.02 13.64
CA GLU A 172 -9.51 18.11 15.03
C GLU A 172 -10.42 16.94 15.42
N THR A 173 -11.35 16.59 14.53
CA THR A 173 -12.32 15.51 14.75
C THR A 173 -12.20 14.41 13.70
N TRP A 174 -12.70 13.22 14.07
CA TRP A 174 -12.82 12.11 13.13
C TRP A 174 -13.79 12.43 11.99
N ASP A 175 -14.87 13.16 12.27
CA ASP A 175 -15.92 13.44 11.29
C ASP A 175 -15.43 14.39 10.19
N ASP A 176 -14.68 15.43 10.56
CA ASP A 176 -14.05 16.34 9.59
C ASP A 176 -13.07 15.59 8.67
N PHE A 177 -12.26 14.72 9.26
CA PHE A 177 -11.38 13.83 8.51
C PHE A 177 -12.16 12.91 7.59
N PHE A 178 -13.24 12.30 8.09
CA PHE A 178 -14.00 11.32 7.35
C PHE A 178 -14.74 11.96 6.16
N ILE A 179 -15.26 13.19 6.32
CA ILE A 179 -15.79 13.99 5.21
C ILE A 179 -14.69 14.24 4.17
N ALA A 180 -13.48 14.63 4.59
CA ALA A 180 -12.36 14.82 3.67
C ALA A 180 -11.99 13.51 2.95
N PHE A 181 -11.99 12.38 3.66
CA PHE A 181 -11.69 11.03 3.13
C PHE A 181 -12.71 10.54 2.10
N MET A 182 -13.99 10.83 2.34
CA MET A 182 -15.08 10.47 1.45
C MET A 182 -15.22 11.42 0.25
N THR A 183 -14.53 12.55 0.28
CA THR A 183 -14.49 13.54 -0.81
C THR A 183 -13.11 13.55 -1.47
N GLU A 184 -12.91 14.35 -2.51
CA GLU A 184 -11.64 14.42 -3.25
C GLU A 184 -10.58 15.31 -2.54
N LYS A 185 -10.72 15.51 -1.22
CA LYS A 185 -9.89 16.44 -0.43
C LYS A 185 -8.68 15.78 0.24
N MET A 186 -8.51 14.46 0.09
CA MET A 186 -7.32 13.79 0.63
C MET A 186 -6.08 14.04 -0.22
N PRO A 187 -4.88 14.11 0.41
CA PRO A 187 -3.62 14.00 -0.32
C PRO A 187 -3.58 12.69 -1.13
N TRP A 188 -3.07 12.76 -2.37
CA TRP A 188 -3.16 11.72 -3.40
C TRP A 188 -4.59 11.42 -3.91
N GLY A 189 -5.57 12.25 -3.55
CA GLY A 189 -6.94 12.19 -4.07
C GLY A 189 -7.80 11.11 -3.43
N SER A 190 -8.96 10.84 -4.03
CA SER A 190 -9.92 9.85 -3.54
C SER A 190 -9.40 8.42 -3.69
N TYR A 191 -9.41 7.66 -2.59
CA TYR A 191 -9.08 6.23 -2.63
C TYR A 191 -10.00 5.43 -3.56
N PHE A 192 -11.26 5.84 -3.65
CA PHE A 192 -12.25 5.19 -4.52
C PHE A 192 -11.95 5.42 -5.99
N ASN A 193 -11.59 6.65 -6.36
CA ASN A 193 -11.16 6.96 -7.72
C ASN A 193 -9.85 6.22 -8.03
N TYR A 194 -8.89 6.21 -7.10
CA TYR A 194 -7.65 5.44 -7.24
C TYR A 194 -7.91 3.97 -7.58
N LEU A 195 -8.80 3.29 -6.82
CA LEU A 195 -9.15 1.90 -7.11
C LEU A 195 -9.90 1.75 -8.44
N SER A 196 -10.83 2.66 -8.75
CA SER A 196 -11.57 2.63 -10.02
C SER A 196 -10.64 2.74 -11.23
N GLU A 197 -9.62 3.60 -11.16
CA GLU A 197 -8.64 3.77 -12.23
C GLU A 197 -7.72 2.55 -12.36
N TRP A 198 -7.22 2.02 -11.24
CA TRP A 198 -6.38 0.81 -11.26
C TRP A 198 -7.14 -0.46 -11.67
N ASN A 199 -8.44 -0.55 -11.38
CA ASN A 199 -9.29 -1.67 -11.78
C ASN A 199 -9.30 -1.89 -13.31
N LYS A 200 -9.05 -0.84 -14.11
CA LYS A 200 -8.95 -0.92 -15.57
C LYS A 200 -7.78 -1.80 -16.04
N TYR A 201 -6.75 -1.96 -15.21
CA TYR A 201 -5.51 -2.69 -15.50
C TYR A 201 -5.40 -3.99 -14.70
N ALA A 202 -6.33 -4.28 -13.79
CA ALA A 202 -6.23 -5.40 -12.86
C ALA A 202 -6.26 -6.79 -13.54
N ALA A 203 -6.68 -6.86 -14.80
CA ALA A 203 -6.68 -8.06 -15.62
C ALA A 203 -5.44 -8.20 -16.54
N ASP A 204 -4.55 -7.20 -16.56
CA ASP A 204 -3.37 -7.21 -17.41
C ASP A 204 -2.33 -8.21 -16.89
N GLU A 205 -1.64 -8.90 -17.81
CA GLU A 205 -0.65 -9.94 -17.49
C GLU A 205 0.53 -9.45 -16.63
N ASN A 206 0.86 -8.17 -16.73
CA ASN A 206 1.94 -7.52 -16.01
C ASN A 206 1.45 -6.79 -14.74
N VAL A 207 0.21 -6.99 -14.31
CA VAL A 207 -0.34 -6.46 -13.06
C VAL A 207 -0.82 -7.60 -12.18
N MET A 208 -0.25 -7.72 -10.97
CA MET A 208 -0.76 -8.62 -9.94
C MET A 208 -1.43 -7.82 -8.85
N THR A 209 -2.69 -8.12 -8.57
CA THR A 209 -3.40 -7.55 -7.42
C THR A 209 -3.19 -8.42 -6.18
N ILE A 210 -2.90 -7.79 -5.04
CA ILE A 210 -2.89 -8.45 -3.73
C ILE A 210 -3.51 -7.52 -2.69
N THR A 211 -4.27 -8.09 -1.76
CA THR A 211 -4.76 -7.33 -0.61
C THR A 211 -3.80 -7.41 0.59
N TYR A 212 -3.76 -6.35 1.39
CA TYR A 212 -3.08 -6.35 2.68
C TYR A 212 -3.58 -7.49 3.58
N GLU A 213 -4.88 -7.77 3.54
CA GLU A 213 -5.54 -8.79 4.33
C GLU A 213 -5.11 -10.20 3.92
N GLU A 214 -5.06 -10.52 2.62
CA GLU A 214 -4.55 -11.83 2.12
C GLU A 214 -3.09 -12.05 2.52
N LEU A 215 -2.25 -11.01 2.38
CA LEU A 215 -0.85 -11.09 2.77
C LEU A 215 -0.68 -11.26 4.28
N LYS A 216 -1.58 -10.67 5.08
CA LYS A 216 -1.59 -10.83 6.55
C LYS A 216 -2.10 -12.20 6.98
N GLU A 217 -3.08 -12.75 6.29
CA GLU A 217 -3.66 -14.06 6.60
C GLU A 217 -2.66 -15.19 6.32
N ASN A 218 -1.94 -15.13 5.19
CA ASN A 218 -0.92 -16.11 4.85
C ASN A 218 0.29 -15.47 4.16
N GLN A 219 1.17 -14.88 4.98
CA GLN A 219 2.37 -14.18 4.50
C GLN A 219 3.28 -15.08 3.66
N THR A 220 3.46 -16.36 4.05
CA THR A 220 4.30 -17.30 3.31
C THR A 220 3.82 -17.51 1.88
N LEU A 221 2.51 -17.77 1.71
CA LEU A 221 1.93 -17.95 0.39
C LEU A 221 1.95 -16.64 -0.41
N GLY A 222 1.60 -15.52 0.22
CA GLY A 222 1.62 -14.21 -0.43
C GLY A 222 3.01 -13.82 -0.95
N VAL A 223 4.05 -13.96 -0.13
CA VAL A 223 5.45 -13.69 -0.53
C VAL A 223 5.89 -14.64 -1.65
N LYS A 224 5.52 -15.93 -1.59
CA LYS A 224 5.83 -16.89 -2.65
C LYS A 224 5.18 -16.51 -3.98
N ASN A 225 3.91 -16.08 -3.96
CA ASN A 225 3.18 -15.65 -5.15
C ASN A 225 3.79 -14.36 -5.73
N ILE A 226 4.13 -13.38 -4.88
CA ILE A 226 4.85 -12.15 -5.28
C ILE A 226 6.19 -12.50 -5.95
N ALA A 227 6.99 -13.35 -5.33
CA ALA A 227 8.27 -13.76 -5.89
C ALA A 227 8.10 -14.44 -7.26
N SER A 228 7.15 -15.37 -7.38
CA SER A 228 6.82 -16.03 -8.64
C SER A 228 6.38 -15.04 -9.72
N PHE A 229 5.51 -14.08 -9.39
CA PHE A 229 5.05 -13.05 -10.31
C PHE A 229 6.21 -12.22 -10.86
N PHE A 230 7.16 -11.82 -10.02
CA PHE A 230 8.36 -11.10 -10.46
C PHE A 230 9.46 -12.01 -11.04
N GLY A 231 9.24 -13.32 -11.17
CA GLY A 231 10.25 -14.25 -11.69
C GLY A 231 11.48 -14.37 -10.78
N ILE A 232 11.28 -14.25 -9.48
CA ILE A 232 12.31 -14.38 -8.45
C ILE A 232 12.22 -15.78 -7.83
N SER A 233 13.25 -16.60 -8.04
CA SER A 233 13.34 -17.94 -7.48
C SER A 233 13.96 -17.92 -6.07
N LEU A 234 13.22 -18.45 -5.10
CA LEU A 234 13.66 -18.55 -3.70
C LEU A 234 13.83 -20.00 -3.26
N THR A 235 14.85 -20.26 -2.47
CA THR A 235 14.94 -21.48 -1.66
C THR A 235 13.99 -21.37 -0.45
N GLY A 236 13.72 -22.50 0.20
CA GLY A 236 12.89 -22.49 1.42
C GLY A 236 13.50 -21.65 2.55
N GLU A 237 14.83 -21.59 2.63
CA GLU A 237 15.55 -20.77 3.62
C GLU A 237 15.45 -19.28 3.33
N GLU A 238 15.63 -18.89 2.08
CA GLU A 238 15.49 -17.49 1.66
C GLU A 238 14.08 -16.97 1.87
N LEU A 239 13.07 -17.78 1.54
CA LEU A 239 11.67 -17.43 1.79
C LEU A 239 11.43 -17.17 3.28
N ARG A 240 11.91 -18.06 4.16
CA ARG A 240 11.82 -17.85 5.62
C ARG A 240 12.52 -16.57 6.05
N SER A 241 13.72 -16.33 5.53
CA SER A 241 14.53 -15.16 5.86
C SER A 241 13.86 -13.85 5.45
N VAL A 242 13.23 -13.80 4.26
CA VAL A 242 12.45 -12.64 3.80
C VAL A 242 11.23 -12.41 4.69
N ILE A 243 10.50 -13.47 5.07
CA ILE A 243 9.33 -13.39 5.95
C ILE A 243 9.71 -12.87 7.34
N GLU A 244 10.82 -13.36 7.89
CA GLU A 244 11.31 -12.96 9.21
C GLU A 244 11.68 -11.47 9.26
N ARG A 245 12.47 -10.99 8.28
CA ARG A 245 12.85 -9.57 8.15
C ARG A 245 11.66 -8.65 7.91
N SER A 246 10.67 -9.12 7.16
CA SER A 246 9.44 -8.36 6.90
C SER A 246 8.36 -8.54 7.97
N SER A 247 8.66 -9.19 9.10
CA SER A 247 7.73 -9.27 10.22
C SER A 247 7.49 -7.89 10.85
N PHE A 248 6.29 -7.65 11.38
CA PHE A 248 5.97 -6.37 12.01
C PHE A 248 6.95 -6.01 13.14
N GLN A 249 7.34 -7.01 13.94
CA GLN A 249 8.26 -6.81 15.06
C GLN A 249 9.66 -6.41 14.55
N SER A 250 10.21 -7.14 13.57
CA SER A 250 11.51 -6.81 12.98
C SER A 250 11.50 -5.42 12.32
N MET A 251 10.48 -5.13 11.52
CA MET A 251 10.32 -3.81 10.89
C MET A 251 10.20 -2.68 11.91
N LYS A 252 9.50 -2.91 13.03
CA LYS A 252 9.36 -1.93 14.09
C LYS A 252 10.68 -1.66 14.80
N GLU A 253 11.44 -2.71 15.13
CA GLU A 253 12.77 -2.60 15.74
C GLU A 253 13.76 -1.85 14.84
N ASN A 254 13.65 -2.06 13.52
CA ASN A 254 14.48 -1.41 12.51
C ASN A 254 13.93 -0.05 12.01
N SER A 255 12.77 0.39 12.51
CA SER A 255 12.05 1.53 11.94
C SER A 255 12.84 2.84 12.01
N LEU A 256 13.62 3.06 13.07
CA LEU A 256 14.46 4.25 13.19
C LEU A 256 15.55 4.30 12.11
N LYS A 257 16.16 3.15 11.78
CA LYS A 257 17.23 3.05 10.77
C LYS A 257 16.71 3.15 9.33
N THR A 258 15.45 2.79 9.12
CA THR A 258 14.85 2.68 7.77
C THR A 258 13.91 3.84 7.44
N HIS A 259 13.30 4.46 8.45
CA HIS A 259 12.28 5.51 8.29
C HIS A 259 12.54 6.73 9.20
N GLY A 260 13.61 6.75 9.99
CA GLY A 260 13.93 7.89 10.87
C GLY A 260 12.81 8.18 11.88
N ALA A 261 12.54 9.46 12.10
CA ALA A 261 11.47 9.92 13.00
C ALA A 261 10.08 9.36 12.62
N LEU A 262 9.82 9.15 11.33
CA LEU A 262 8.57 8.63 10.79
C LEU A 262 8.31 7.17 11.21
N GLY A 263 9.35 6.42 11.57
CA GLY A 263 9.25 5.03 12.01
C GLY A 263 8.29 4.86 13.20
N SER A 264 8.40 5.73 14.21
CA SER A 264 7.52 5.73 15.39
C SER A 264 6.05 5.97 15.06
N MET A 265 5.77 6.78 14.02
CA MET A 265 4.43 7.12 13.55
C MET A 265 3.80 6.00 12.72
N LEU A 266 4.62 5.30 11.93
CA LEU A 266 4.20 4.21 11.04
C LEU A 266 3.99 2.89 11.79
N PHE A 267 4.90 2.54 12.70
CA PHE A 267 4.94 1.22 13.38
C PHE A 267 4.47 1.30 14.83
N ARG A 268 3.24 1.79 15.02
CA ARG A 268 2.57 1.83 16.33
C ARG A 268 1.80 0.52 16.60
N LYS A 269 1.82 0.05 17.86
CA LYS A 269 0.87 -0.99 18.31
C LYS A 269 -0.52 -0.37 18.17
N GLY A 270 -1.42 -1.01 17.41
CA GLY A 270 -2.81 -0.58 17.37
C GLY A 270 -3.35 -0.55 18.80
N ARG A 271 -3.77 0.61 19.29
CA ARG A 271 -4.64 0.64 20.46
C ARG A 271 -5.88 -0.17 20.11
N GLU A 272 -6.30 -1.04 21.02
CA GLU A 272 -7.35 -2.02 20.78
C GLU A 272 -8.59 -1.38 20.14
N LEU A 273 -9.14 -2.15 19.20
CA LEU A 273 -10.21 -1.84 18.27
C LEU A 273 -11.50 -1.28 18.88
N LEU A 274 -11.70 -1.27 20.21
CA LEU A 274 -13.01 -0.98 20.80
C LEU A 274 -13.44 0.49 20.70
N GLU A 275 -12.51 1.43 20.88
CA GLU A 275 -12.83 2.87 20.81
C GLU A 275 -13.01 3.33 19.37
N VAL A 276 -12.15 2.82 18.48
CA VAL A 276 -12.25 3.03 17.03
C VAL A 276 -13.47 2.31 16.42
N GLN A 277 -13.85 1.11 16.89
CA GLN A 277 -15.07 0.43 16.42
C GLN A 277 -16.33 1.17 16.86
N ARG A 278 -16.33 1.77 18.06
CA ARG A 278 -17.43 2.60 18.55
C ARG A 278 -17.58 3.86 17.70
N GLN A 279 -16.49 4.59 17.47
CA GLN A 279 -16.46 5.75 16.56
C GLN A 279 -16.80 5.37 15.11
N LYS A 280 -16.32 4.22 14.61
CA LYS A 280 -16.68 3.68 13.28
C LYS A 280 -18.18 3.39 13.16
N HIS A 281 -18.83 2.90 14.22
CA HIS A 281 -20.24 2.57 14.19
C HIS A 281 -21.13 3.83 14.28
N ASP A 282 -20.70 4.85 15.01
CA ASP A 282 -21.45 6.10 15.15
C ASP A 282 -21.28 7.01 13.93
N ALA A 283 -20.07 7.16 13.37
CA ALA A 283 -19.85 7.91 12.12
C ALA A 283 -20.59 7.32 10.90
N LEU A 284 -20.88 6.00 10.91
CA LEU A 284 -21.71 5.38 9.88
C LEU A 284 -23.21 5.68 10.06
N LYS A 285 -23.69 6.02 11.26
CA LYS A 285 -25.10 6.42 11.46
C LYS A 285 -25.37 7.83 10.96
N ASP A 286 -24.37 8.71 11.02
CA ASP A 286 -24.49 10.12 10.64
C ASP A 286 -24.28 10.36 9.15
N LEU A 287 -23.87 9.33 8.41
CA LEU A 287 -23.89 9.38 6.95
C LEU A 287 -25.32 9.33 6.43
N SER A 288 -25.66 10.29 5.57
CA SER A 288 -26.87 10.18 4.75
C SER A 288 -26.93 8.81 4.06
N HIS A 289 -28.11 8.21 3.98
CA HIS A 289 -28.30 6.93 3.29
C HIS A 289 -27.71 6.91 1.87
N SER A 290 -27.66 8.06 1.19
CA SER A 290 -27.00 8.22 -0.12
C SER A 290 -25.48 8.03 -0.07
N SER A 291 -24.78 8.56 0.92
CA SER A 291 -23.31 8.45 1.02
C SER A 291 -22.87 7.04 1.37
N LEU A 292 -23.60 6.36 2.25
CA LEU A 292 -23.40 4.94 2.56
C LEU A 292 -23.69 4.03 1.37
N ALA A 293 -24.79 4.26 0.65
CA ALA A 293 -25.13 3.49 -0.54
C ALA A 293 -24.09 3.68 -1.64
N HIS A 294 -23.58 4.90 -1.84
CA HIS A 294 -22.51 5.20 -2.78
C HIS A 294 -21.18 4.52 -2.38
N PHE A 295 -20.81 4.59 -1.09
CA PHE A 295 -19.65 3.89 -0.53
C PHE A 295 -19.74 2.38 -0.75
N LEU A 296 -20.87 1.76 -0.39
CA LEU A 296 -21.07 0.32 -0.55
C LEU A 296 -21.12 -0.06 -2.03
N HIS A 297 -21.78 0.73 -2.88
CA HIS A 297 -21.83 0.48 -4.31
C HIS A 297 -20.43 0.48 -4.94
N ILE A 298 -19.60 1.50 -4.68
CA ILE A 298 -18.23 1.53 -5.18
C ILE A 298 -17.41 0.40 -4.56
N TYR A 299 -17.49 0.19 -3.25
CA TYR A 299 -16.75 -0.85 -2.55
C TYR A 299 -17.05 -2.25 -3.11
N TYR A 300 -18.32 -2.60 -3.31
CA TYR A 300 -18.73 -3.89 -3.86
C TYR A 300 -18.47 -4.02 -5.37
N LYS A 301 -18.54 -2.91 -6.14
CA LYS A 301 -18.26 -2.91 -7.58
C LYS A 301 -16.77 -3.02 -7.87
N VAL A 302 -15.92 -2.37 -7.08
CA VAL A 302 -14.46 -2.48 -7.14
C VAL A 302 -13.99 -3.86 -6.63
N LEU A 303 -14.66 -4.42 -5.62
CA LEU A 303 -14.39 -5.77 -5.12
C LEU A 303 -15.07 -6.90 -5.90
N HIS A 304 -15.66 -6.64 -7.07
CA HIS A 304 -16.05 -7.71 -8.00
C HIS A 304 -14.86 -8.59 -8.46
N ILE A 305 -13.62 -8.20 -8.11
CA ILE A 305 -12.40 -8.99 -8.29
C ILE A 305 -12.19 -10.06 -7.17
N SER A 306 -12.83 -9.93 -5.99
CA SER A 306 -12.63 -10.87 -4.87
C SER A 306 -13.83 -11.79 -4.58
N ILE A 307 -14.93 -11.68 -5.33
CA ILE A 307 -16.11 -12.51 -5.09
C ILE A 307 -15.88 -13.98 -5.48
N LYS A 308 -15.03 -14.30 -6.46
CA LYS A 308 -14.81 -15.70 -6.87
C LYS A 308 -14.10 -16.53 -5.79
N HIS A 309 -13.14 -15.94 -5.06
CA HIS A 309 -12.43 -16.63 -3.98
C HIS A 309 -13.19 -16.58 -2.65
N ILE A 310 -13.88 -15.46 -2.35
CA ILE A 310 -14.70 -15.33 -1.14
C ILE A 310 -15.97 -16.19 -1.21
N ILE A 311 -16.65 -16.29 -2.37
CA ILE A 311 -17.78 -17.22 -2.54
C ILE A 311 -17.31 -18.67 -2.41
N THR A 312 -16.15 -19.03 -2.97
CA THR A 312 -15.61 -20.41 -2.81
C THR A 312 -15.31 -20.72 -1.34
N ALA A 313 -14.68 -19.79 -0.61
CA ALA A 313 -14.40 -19.94 0.81
C ALA A 313 -15.65 -19.90 1.71
N LEU A 314 -16.70 -19.17 1.32
CA LEU A 314 -17.98 -19.14 2.02
C LEU A 314 -18.81 -20.39 1.73
N LEU A 315 -18.81 -20.89 0.49
CA LEU A 315 -19.50 -22.11 0.08
C LEU A 315 -18.90 -23.35 0.76
N GLU A 316 -17.56 -23.45 0.85
CA GLU A 316 -16.87 -24.54 1.54
C GLU A 316 -17.18 -24.58 3.05
N LYS A 317 -17.33 -23.41 3.69
CA LYS A 317 -17.72 -23.30 5.11
C LYS A 317 -19.20 -23.66 5.34
N THR A 318 -20.11 -23.34 4.41
CA THR A 318 -21.52 -23.78 4.51
C THR A 318 -21.71 -25.28 4.26
N SER A 319 -20.90 -25.91 3.41
CA SER A 319 -20.97 -27.38 3.19
C SER A 319 -20.49 -28.21 4.39
N LYS A 320 -19.62 -27.66 5.26
CA LYS A 320 -19.20 -28.32 6.52
C LYS A 320 -20.11 -28.00 7.72
N GLY A 321 -20.96 -26.97 7.62
CA GLY A 321 -21.90 -26.57 8.67
C GLY A 321 -23.32 -27.12 8.53
N ALA A 322 -23.71 -27.64 7.36
CA ALA A 322 -25.07 -28.13 7.09
C ALA A 322 -25.32 -29.60 7.45
N LEU A 323 -24.33 -30.31 7.99
CA LEU A 323 -24.42 -31.74 8.36
C LEU A 323 -24.64 -31.97 9.86
N VAL A 324 -25.24 -31.03 10.60
CA VAL A 324 -25.72 -31.30 11.96
C VAL A 324 -27.00 -30.51 12.21
N ARG A 325 -28.07 -31.25 12.53
CA ARG A 325 -29.41 -30.82 13.00
C ARG A 325 -30.43 -30.45 11.92
N ASN A 326 -31.07 -31.48 11.38
CA ASN A 326 -32.53 -31.52 11.29
C ASN A 326 -33.01 -32.97 11.17
N HIS A 327 -33.13 -33.67 12.31
CA HIS A 327 -33.98 -34.85 12.43
C HIS A 327 -34.75 -34.71 13.76
N ARG A 328 -35.84 -33.93 13.73
CA ARG A 328 -36.90 -34.07 14.74
C ARG A 328 -37.91 -35.07 14.20
N ILE A 329 -38.02 -36.13 14.98
CA ILE A 329 -38.84 -37.32 14.83
C ILE A 329 -40.32 -36.94 14.74
N ILE A 330 -40.98 -37.29 13.64
CA ILE A 330 -42.42 -37.52 13.62
C ILE A 330 -42.60 -39.04 13.68
N LYS A 331 -43.05 -39.54 14.84
CA LYS A 331 -43.51 -40.92 15.00
C LYS A 331 -44.82 -41.06 14.24
N VAL A 332 -44.82 -41.85 13.18
CA VAL A 332 -46.02 -42.48 12.61
C VAL A 332 -46.38 -43.65 13.52
N GLY A 333 -47.54 -43.56 14.18
CA GLY A 333 -48.21 -44.70 14.80
C GLY A 333 -48.90 -45.53 13.72
N LYS A 334 -48.70 -46.83 13.80
CA LYS A 334 -49.26 -47.88 12.95
C LYS A 334 -50.70 -48.23 13.36
N ASP A 335 -51.43 -48.72 12.36
CA ASP A 335 -52.52 -49.71 12.38
C ASP A 335 -53.93 -49.32 12.90
N LEU A 336 -54.89 -49.50 11.97
CA LEU A 336 -56.36 -49.60 12.02
C LEU A 336 -57.19 -48.31 12.12
#